data_AF-A0A1M5YRA9-F1
#
_entry.id   AF-A0A1M5YRA9-F1
#
_cell.length_a   1.000
_cell.length_b   1.000
_cell.length_c   1.000
_cell.angle_alpha   90.00
_cell.angle_beta   90.00
_cell.angle_gamma   90.00
#
_symmetry.space_group_name_H-M   'P 1'
#
loop_
_entity.id
_entity.type
_entity.pdbx_description
1 polymer ?
#
loop_
_entity_poly.entity_id
_entity_poly.type
_entity_poly.pdbx_seq_one_letter_code
_entity_poly.pdbx_strand_id
1 'polypeptide(L)'
;MKKNVILIAVLLACSGVAHAEIESAVSGYGVTLTGGLGGEQGVGFIQPIDSDSLNSVTIDVGGNDVTFDVTLPSLKGDAYTLEGPSHEFEYSANVAQKKFLYSSRDLQYAKFGSWISRITNPDKIDAFFAQGNATLAADVPSTGTASYSGAAVFGAADGAGGYAGRVVTPASFDVNFGAHQLIGTIGADGGILSNDLVFNAAINGNAFEAGSAAGDGFHTQGKFYGPNADELAGVFRDATYAGAYGAAKD
;
A
#
# COMPACT_ATOMS: atom_id res chain seq x y z
N MET A 1 57.68 -1.51 14.22
CA MET A 1 56.22 -1.42 13.94
C MET A 1 56.01 -1.00 12.50
N LYS A 2 55.75 -1.95 11.60
CA LYS A 2 55.16 -1.74 10.26
C LYS A 2 54.49 -3.06 9.87
N LYS A 3 53.20 -2.96 9.53
CA LYS A 3 52.25 -4.06 9.37
C LYS A 3 52.50 -4.85 8.08
N ASN A 4 52.28 -6.16 8.16
CA ASN A 4 52.27 -7.11 7.06
C ASN A 4 51.25 -6.72 5.99
N VAL A 5 51.69 -6.66 4.74
CA VAL A 5 50.83 -6.74 3.55
C VAL A 5 50.96 -8.16 3.04
N ILE A 6 49.90 -8.96 3.19
CA ILE A 6 49.80 -10.27 2.55
C ILE A 6 48.97 -10.07 1.29
N LEU A 7 49.63 -10.29 0.17
CA LEU A 7 49.09 -10.38 -1.17
C LEU A 7 48.36 -11.73 -1.30
N ILE A 8 47.04 -11.74 -1.48
CA ILE A 8 46.31 -12.97 -1.86
C ILE A 8 45.81 -12.80 -3.29
N ALA A 9 46.33 -13.67 -4.15
CA ALA A 9 46.03 -13.77 -5.56
C ALA A 9 44.56 -14.11 -5.81
N VAL A 10 44.01 -13.45 -6.83
CA VAL A 10 42.70 -13.74 -7.40
C VAL A 10 42.74 -15.13 -8.04
N LEU A 11 41.99 -16.08 -7.49
CA LEU A 11 41.60 -17.30 -8.19
C LEU A 11 40.20 -17.08 -8.77
N LEU A 12 40.11 -17.02 -10.09
CA LEU A 12 38.86 -16.98 -10.84
C LEU A 12 38.27 -18.40 -10.83
N ALA A 13 37.25 -18.64 -10.01
CA ALA A 13 36.44 -19.85 -10.08
C ALA A 13 35.03 -19.49 -10.56
N CYS A 14 34.77 -19.80 -11.82
CA CYS A 14 33.46 -19.72 -12.46
C CYS A 14 32.59 -20.88 -11.94
N SER A 15 31.79 -20.63 -10.90
CA SER A 15 30.63 -21.45 -10.53
C SER A 15 29.84 -20.69 -9.48
N GLY A 16 28.85 -19.90 -9.90
CA GLY A 16 28.06 -19.07 -9.00
C GLY A 16 26.58 -19.24 -9.29
N VAL A 17 25.96 -20.13 -8.51
CA VAL A 17 24.54 -20.23 -8.16
C VAL A 17 23.78 -18.95 -8.53
N ALA A 18 22.71 -19.09 -9.32
CA ALA A 18 21.70 -18.05 -9.47
C ALA A 18 21.35 -17.56 -8.06
N HIS A 19 21.74 -16.33 -7.72
CA HIS A 19 21.23 -15.68 -6.53
C HIS A 19 19.74 -15.52 -6.79
N ALA A 20 18.94 -16.47 -6.29
CA ALA A 20 17.55 -16.20 -6.00
C ALA A 20 17.61 -15.07 -4.97
N GLU A 21 17.35 -13.84 -5.42
CA GLU A 21 16.96 -12.79 -4.49
C GLU A 21 15.82 -13.37 -3.67
N ILE A 22 16.03 -13.50 -2.37
CA ILE A 22 14.98 -13.91 -1.46
C ILE A 22 14.01 -12.73 -1.46
N GLU A 23 12.97 -12.82 -2.29
CA GLU A 23 11.83 -11.90 -2.25
C GLU A 23 11.40 -11.79 -0.79
N SER A 24 11.26 -10.56 -0.27
CA SER A 24 10.86 -10.38 1.13
C SER A 24 9.53 -11.12 1.36
N ALA A 25 9.42 -11.79 2.50
CA ALA A 25 8.21 -12.55 2.81
C ALA A 25 6.97 -11.65 2.86
N VAL A 26 7.14 -10.34 3.12
CA VAL A 26 6.10 -9.32 3.04
C VAL A 26 6.57 -8.20 2.12
N SER A 27 5.76 -7.87 1.11
CA SER A 27 6.04 -6.76 0.21
C SER A 27 4.78 -6.05 -0.27
N GLY A 28 4.93 -4.86 -0.85
CA GLY A 28 3.83 -4.10 -1.40
C GLY A 28 4.25 -2.70 -1.79
N TYR A 29 3.36 -1.74 -1.56
CA TYR A 29 3.54 -0.36 -2.01
C TYR A 29 3.00 0.65 -1.01
N GLY A 30 3.64 1.81 -0.96
CA GLY A 30 3.25 2.95 -0.15
C GLY A 30 3.16 4.22 -1.00
N VAL A 31 2.40 5.18 -0.52
CA VAL A 31 2.35 6.52 -1.10
C VAL A 31 2.13 7.55 0.00
N THR A 32 2.83 8.68 -0.09
CA THR A 32 2.71 9.77 0.87
C THR A 32 1.80 10.87 0.34
N LEU A 33 1.13 11.54 1.26
CA LEU A 33 0.30 12.69 1.00
C LEU A 33 0.68 13.77 2.00
N THR A 34 1.17 14.89 1.50
CA THR A 34 1.60 16.05 2.27
C THR A 34 0.52 17.11 2.17
N GLY A 35 0.03 17.60 3.32
CA GLY A 35 -1.01 18.62 3.30
C GLY A 35 -1.34 19.29 4.63
N GLY A 36 -2.07 20.40 4.56
CA GLY A 36 -2.55 21.14 5.71
C GLY A 36 -2.38 22.66 5.62
N LEU A 37 -3.07 23.39 6.51
CA LEU A 37 -3.11 24.86 6.53
C LEU A 37 -1.68 25.46 6.52
N GLY A 38 -1.26 26.02 5.39
CA GLY A 38 0.00 26.76 5.21
C GLY A 38 1.24 25.94 4.81
N GLY A 39 1.14 24.63 4.60
CA GLY A 39 2.25 23.77 4.13
C GLY A 39 2.21 23.51 2.61
N GLU A 40 3.33 23.06 2.04
CA GLU A 40 3.38 22.56 0.66
C GLU A 40 2.41 21.37 0.52
N GLN A 41 1.54 21.43 -0.48
CA GLN A 41 0.64 20.32 -0.80
C GLN A 41 1.32 19.43 -1.82
N GLY A 42 1.22 18.12 -1.64
CA GLY A 42 1.80 17.18 -2.59
C GLY A 42 1.32 15.77 -2.39
N VAL A 43 1.24 15.04 -3.49
CA VAL A 43 1.10 13.59 -3.48
C VAL A 43 2.45 13.02 -3.92
N GLY A 44 3.07 12.22 -3.06
CA GLY A 44 4.33 11.55 -3.37
C GLY A 44 4.16 10.49 -4.45
N PHE A 45 5.26 10.02 -5.02
CA PHE A 45 5.24 8.87 -5.91
C PHE A 45 4.96 7.58 -5.14
N ILE A 46 4.39 6.60 -5.84
CA ILE A 46 4.27 5.25 -5.29
C ILE A 46 5.68 4.68 -5.13
N GLN A 47 5.94 4.07 -3.98
CA GLN A 47 7.22 3.48 -3.63
C GLN A 47 7.02 2.03 -3.18
N PRO A 48 7.97 1.12 -3.47
CA PRO A 48 7.91 -0.25 -2.99
C PRO A 48 8.07 -0.28 -1.46
N ILE A 49 7.42 -1.25 -0.83
CA ILE A 49 7.61 -1.62 0.57
C ILE A 49 8.14 -3.04 0.60
N ASP A 50 9.25 -3.24 1.30
CA ASP A 50 9.76 -4.56 1.67
C ASP A 50 9.83 -4.63 3.20
N SER A 51 9.28 -5.69 3.78
CA SER A 51 9.19 -5.87 5.22
C SER A 51 9.40 -7.34 5.60
N ASP A 52 9.95 -7.54 6.80
CA ASP A 52 10.01 -8.85 7.45
C ASP A 52 8.74 -9.15 8.26
N SER A 53 7.80 -8.20 8.34
CA SER A 53 6.62 -8.29 9.19
C SER A 53 5.37 -7.67 8.57
N LEU A 54 4.25 -8.40 8.61
CA LEU A 54 2.94 -7.83 8.29
C LEU A 54 2.53 -6.72 9.26
N ASN A 55 3.12 -6.69 10.46
CA ASN A 55 2.74 -5.79 11.54
C ASN A 55 3.54 -4.48 11.54
N SER A 56 4.47 -4.31 10.61
CA SER A 56 5.27 -3.10 10.49
C SER A 56 5.37 -2.68 9.04
N VAL A 57 5.27 -1.39 8.79
CA VAL A 57 5.46 -0.80 7.47
C VAL A 57 6.48 0.32 7.60
N THR A 58 7.39 0.40 6.63
CA THR A 58 8.35 1.49 6.49
C THR A 58 8.13 2.18 5.15
N ILE A 59 8.03 3.50 5.17
CA ILE A 59 7.85 4.34 3.98
C ILE A 59 8.89 5.47 4.02
N ASP A 60 9.51 5.76 2.88
CA ASP A 60 10.36 6.94 2.72
C ASP A 60 9.49 8.20 2.66
N VAL A 61 9.79 9.11 3.59
CA VAL A 61 9.11 10.37 3.78
C VAL A 61 10.14 11.50 3.61
N GLY A 62 10.36 11.90 2.35
CA GLY A 62 11.28 12.99 2.02
C GLY A 62 12.74 12.66 2.32
N GLY A 63 13.18 11.42 2.07
CA GLY A 63 14.52 10.93 2.37
C GLY A 63 14.70 10.42 3.80
N ASN A 64 13.61 10.23 4.54
CA ASN A 64 13.62 9.71 5.91
C ASN A 64 12.68 8.51 6.02
N ASP A 65 13.22 7.36 6.39
CA ASP A 65 12.44 6.16 6.65
C ASP A 65 11.57 6.35 7.89
N VAL A 66 10.25 6.27 7.71
CA VAL A 66 9.26 6.31 8.78
C VAL A 66 8.63 4.93 8.92
N THR A 67 8.93 4.29 10.04
CA THR A 67 8.33 3.00 10.40
C THR A 67 7.11 3.18 11.30
N PHE A 68 6.02 2.53 10.96
CA PHE A 68 4.78 2.52 11.72
C PHE A 68 4.30 1.10 12.02
N ASP A 69 3.81 0.92 13.24
CA ASP A 69 3.18 -0.30 13.71
C ASP A 69 1.76 -0.38 13.14
N VAL A 70 1.49 -1.48 12.42
CA VAL A 70 0.18 -1.81 11.83
C VAL A 70 -0.38 -3.11 12.42
N THR A 71 0.12 -3.51 13.59
CA THR A 71 -0.54 -4.51 14.43
C THR A 71 -1.95 -4.01 14.71
N LEU A 72 -2.96 -4.79 14.33
CA LEU A 72 -4.35 -4.55 14.74
C LEU A 72 -4.40 -4.70 16.27
N PRO A 73 -4.64 -3.63 17.04
CA PRO A 73 -4.65 -3.78 18.49
C PRO A 73 -5.79 -4.70 18.93
N SER A 74 -5.55 -5.54 19.93
CA SER A 74 -6.62 -6.21 20.65
C SER A 74 -7.33 -5.19 21.56
N LEU A 75 -8.22 -4.37 21.01
CA LEU A 75 -8.84 -3.28 21.78
C LEU A 75 -9.99 -3.78 22.65
N LYS A 76 -9.68 -4.03 23.93
CA LYS A 76 -10.65 -3.79 25.01
C LYS A 76 -10.70 -2.27 25.27
N GLY A 77 -11.76 -1.58 24.85
CA GLY A 77 -12.21 -0.37 25.55
C GLY A 77 -12.65 0.83 24.71
N ASP A 78 -11.86 1.30 23.74
CA ASP A 78 -12.02 2.69 23.25
C ASP A 78 -12.05 2.85 21.71
N ALA A 79 -12.29 1.79 20.95
CA ALA A 79 -12.42 1.87 19.49
C ALA A 79 -13.71 2.60 19.09
N TYR A 80 -13.60 3.62 18.23
CA TYR A 80 -14.73 4.14 17.47
C TYR A 80 -14.82 3.35 16.16
N THR A 81 -15.69 2.34 16.13
CA THR A 81 -16.05 1.64 14.91
C THR A 81 -16.77 2.60 13.97
N LEU A 82 -16.25 2.83 12.76
CA LEU A 82 -17.06 3.41 11.69
C LEU A 82 -17.92 2.27 11.13
N GLU A 83 -19.15 2.13 11.63
CA GLU A 83 -20.04 1.05 11.16
C GLU A 83 -20.54 1.29 9.72
N GLY A 84 -20.33 0.29 8.85
CA GLY A 84 -20.84 0.15 7.47
C GLY A 84 -20.38 -1.19 6.85
N PRO A 85 -21.16 -1.82 5.93
CA PRO A 85 -21.65 -3.21 6.11
C PRO A 85 -20.72 -4.38 5.74
N SER A 86 -19.41 -4.21 5.54
CA SER A 86 -18.56 -5.36 5.19
C SER A 86 -17.07 -5.26 5.50
N HIS A 87 -16.57 -4.11 5.97
CA HIS A 87 -15.13 -3.93 6.17
C HIS A 87 -14.84 -3.22 7.49
N GLU A 88 -14.28 -3.96 8.45
CA GLU A 88 -13.93 -3.39 9.76
C GLU A 88 -12.58 -2.66 9.64
N PHE A 89 -12.63 -1.34 9.50
CA PHE A 89 -11.44 -0.49 9.59
C PHE A 89 -11.21 -0.09 11.05
N GLU A 90 -10.10 -0.53 11.63
CA GLU A 90 -9.78 -0.22 13.01
C GLU A 90 -9.12 1.16 13.14
N TYR A 91 -9.68 2.00 14.01
CA TYR A 91 -9.15 3.30 14.40
C TYR A 91 -8.42 3.17 15.74
N SER A 92 -7.11 3.45 15.75
CA SER A 92 -6.31 3.52 16.99
C SER A 92 -5.72 4.91 17.14
N ALA A 93 -6.01 5.57 18.27
CA ALA A 93 -5.46 6.88 18.62
C ALA A 93 -4.39 6.72 19.71
N ASN A 94 -3.12 6.84 19.35
CA ASN A 94 -2.09 7.12 20.36
C ASN A 94 -2.17 8.61 20.73
N VAL A 95 -2.73 8.93 21.91
CA VAL A 95 -3.01 10.31 22.36
C VAL A 95 -1.73 11.17 22.46
N ALA A 96 -0.56 10.56 22.62
CA ALA A 96 0.72 11.28 22.67
C ALA A 96 1.27 11.66 21.29
N GLN A 97 0.80 11.02 20.20
CA GLN A 97 1.33 11.24 18.84
C GLN A 97 0.24 11.49 17.76
N LYS A 98 -1.06 11.41 18.11
CA LYS A 98 -2.21 11.50 17.19
C LYS A 98 -1.94 10.79 15.85
N LYS A 99 -1.45 9.56 15.98
CA LYS A 99 -1.31 8.60 14.88
C LYS A 99 -2.69 8.01 14.64
N PHE A 100 -3.19 8.09 13.41
CA PHE A 100 -4.45 7.44 13.04
C PHE A 100 -4.12 6.35 12.03
N LEU A 101 -4.41 5.10 12.39
CA LEU A 101 -4.33 3.97 11.48
C LEU A 101 -5.73 3.61 11.02
N TYR A 102 -5.87 3.24 9.75
CA TYR A 102 -7.01 2.53 9.18
C TYR A 102 -6.44 1.26 8.59
N SER A 103 -6.83 0.06 9.04
CA SER A 103 -6.33 -1.21 8.48
C SER A 103 -7.48 -2.19 8.29
N SER A 104 -7.41 -3.00 7.22
CA SER A 104 -8.36 -4.09 6.97
C SER A 104 -8.29 -5.21 8.01
N ARG A 105 -9.44 -5.80 8.36
CA ARG A 105 -9.54 -7.02 9.19
C ARG A 105 -9.90 -8.28 8.43
N ASP A 106 -10.45 -8.14 7.23
CA ASP A 106 -11.03 -9.26 6.48
C ASP A 106 -10.04 -9.94 5.52
N LEU A 107 -8.79 -9.44 5.48
CA LEU A 107 -7.69 -9.98 4.69
C LEU A 107 -6.73 -10.75 5.60
N GLN A 108 -6.39 -11.97 5.21
CA GLN A 108 -5.52 -12.89 5.93
C GLN A 108 -4.06 -12.74 5.51
N TYR A 109 -3.80 -12.41 4.25
CA TYR A 109 -2.47 -12.36 3.66
C TYR A 109 -1.99 -10.95 3.36
N ALA A 110 -2.91 -9.99 3.22
CA ALA A 110 -2.63 -8.59 3.01
C ALA A 110 -3.16 -7.68 4.12
N LYS A 111 -2.55 -6.51 4.24
CA LYS A 111 -3.03 -5.36 4.99
C LYS A 111 -2.92 -4.15 4.10
N PHE A 112 -3.95 -3.34 4.09
CA PHE A 112 -3.91 -2.03 3.47
C PHE A 112 -4.49 -0.99 4.42
N GLY A 113 -4.11 0.25 4.23
CA GLY A 113 -4.46 1.26 5.18
C GLY A 113 -3.94 2.66 4.94
N SER A 114 -4.20 3.51 5.92
CA SER A 114 -3.60 4.84 5.99
C SER A 114 -3.04 5.12 7.37
N TRP A 115 -1.95 5.87 7.41
CA TRP A 115 -1.29 6.37 8.60
C TRP A 115 -1.25 7.89 8.55
N ILE A 116 -1.71 8.55 9.60
CA ILE A 116 -1.78 10.03 9.67
C ILE A 116 -0.89 10.50 10.82
N SER A 117 0.05 11.41 10.57
CA SER A 117 0.93 12.00 11.61
C SER A 117 0.63 13.46 11.86
N ARG A 118 -0.01 13.79 12.99
CA ARG A 118 -0.43 15.16 13.29
C ARG A 118 0.35 15.89 14.39
N ILE A 119 1.44 15.33 14.94
CA ILE A 119 2.03 15.90 16.18
C ILE A 119 3.41 16.55 16.09
N THR A 120 4.30 16.33 15.11
CA THR A 120 5.67 16.90 15.26
C THR A 120 6.42 17.38 14.02
N ASN A 121 5.86 17.28 12.81
CA ASN A 121 6.56 17.80 11.63
C ASN A 121 5.83 19.04 11.07
N PRO A 122 6.52 20.18 10.82
CA PRO A 122 5.97 21.26 9.98
C PRO A 122 5.38 20.76 8.65
N ASP A 123 5.81 19.59 8.18
CA ASP A 123 5.43 19.04 6.87
C ASP A 123 4.30 17.98 6.88
N LYS A 124 3.52 17.80 7.97
CA LYS A 124 2.25 16.99 8.02
C LYS A 124 2.11 15.92 6.91
N ILE A 125 2.72 14.77 7.13
CA ILE A 125 2.79 13.70 6.12
C ILE A 125 1.88 12.58 6.57
N ASP A 126 0.88 12.32 5.75
CA ASP A 126 0.08 11.12 5.83
C ASP A 126 0.62 10.09 4.82
N ALA A 127 0.39 8.82 5.08
CA ALA A 127 0.76 7.75 4.18
C ALA A 127 -0.41 6.80 3.96
N PHE A 128 -0.42 6.18 2.79
CA PHE A 128 -1.25 5.04 2.46
C PHE A 128 -0.33 3.88 2.13
N PHE A 129 -0.75 2.67 2.47
CA PHE A 129 0.05 1.49 2.26
C PHE A 129 -0.83 0.30 1.91
N ALA A 130 -0.26 -0.63 1.17
CA ALA A 130 -0.74 -1.99 1.01
C ALA A 130 0.47 -2.90 1.01
N GLN A 131 0.49 -3.91 1.88
CA GLN A 131 1.53 -4.93 1.92
C GLN A 131 0.96 -6.28 2.34
N GLY A 132 1.66 -7.35 2.02
CA GLY A 132 1.20 -8.68 2.36
C GLY A 132 2.21 -9.77 2.04
N ASN A 133 1.87 -11.01 2.39
CA ASN A 133 2.57 -12.19 1.90
C ASN A 133 2.27 -12.39 0.42
N ALA A 134 3.14 -11.85 -0.43
CA ALA A 134 2.94 -11.85 -1.88
C ALA A 134 2.80 -13.29 -2.41
N THR A 135 1.84 -13.51 -3.29
CA THR A 135 1.74 -14.75 -4.04
C THR A 135 3.00 -14.91 -4.87
N LEU A 136 3.60 -16.11 -4.90
CA LEU A 136 4.71 -16.38 -5.81
C LEU A 136 4.21 -16.21 -7.25
N ALA A 137 5.02 -15.59 -8.12
CA ALA A 137 4.61 -15.35 -9.51
C ALA A 137 4.18 -16.63 -10.26
N ALA A 138 4.75 -17.79 -9.89
CA ALA A 138 4.39 -19.09 -10.46
C ALA A 138 3.05 -19.65 -9.97
N ASP A 139 2.56 -19.16 -8.82
CA ASP A 139 1.32 -19.61 -8.18
C ASP A 139 0.14 -18.69 -8.54
N VAL A 140 0.38 -17.56 -9.20
CA VAL A 140 -0.69 -16.74 -9.78
C VAL A 140 -1.32 -17.53 -10.93
N PRO A 141 -2.66 -17.67 -10.99
CA PRO A 141 -3.31 -18.35 -12.11
C PRO A 141 -2.90 -17.73 -13.45
N SER A 142 -2.64 -18.56 -14.46
CA SER A 142 -2.24 -18.13 -15.80
C SER A 142 -3.40 -18.05 -16.79
N THR A 143 -4.59 -18.53 -16.38
CA THR A 143 -5.82 -18.53 -17.20
C THR A 143 -7.05 -18.36 -16.31
N GLY A 144 -8.19 -18.07 -16.93
CA GLY A 144 -9.46 -17.89 -16.23
C GLY A 144 -9.67 -16.45 -15.75
N THR A 145 -10.78 -16.27 -15.04
CA THR A 145 -11.22 -14.99 -14.49
C THR A 145 -11.58 -15.15 -13.02
N ALA A 146 -11.44 -14.09 -12.24
CA ALA A 146 -11.87 -14.02 -10.84
C ALA A 146 -12.39 -12.62 -10.51
N SER A 147 -13.36 -12.55 -9.61
CA SER A 147 -13.85 -11.28 -9.04
C SER A 147 -13.38 -11.20 -7.59
N TYR A 148 -13.08 -9.97 -7.16
CA TYR A 148 -12.62 -9.66 -5.81
C TYR A 148 -13.44 -8.51 -5.25
N SER A 149 -13.86 -8.63 -3.99
CA SER A 149 -14.62 -7.62 -3.27
C SER A 149 -13.87 -7.15 -2.03
N GLY A 150 -13.90 -5.85 -1.79
CA GLY A 150 -13.17 -5.23 -0.69
C GLY A 150 -13.49 -3.76 -0.50
N ALA A 151 -12.50 -3.03 -0.03
CA ALA A 151 -12.62 -1.60 0.24
C ALA A 151 -11.36 -0.83 -0.14
N ALA A 152 -11.52 0.49 -0.20
CA ALA A 152 -10.45 1.45 -0.32
C ALA A 152 -10.54 2.49 0.78
N VAL A 153 -9.38 3.01 1.19
CA VAL A 153 -9.24 4.19 2.05
C VAL A 153 -8.42 5.23 1.31
N PHE A 154 -8.92 6.46 1.19
CA PHE A 154 -8.24 7.52 0.45
C PHE A 154 -8.48 8.90 1.04
N GLY A 155 -7.68 9.86 0.59
CA GLY A 155 -7.66 11.24 1.06
C GLY A 155 -7.11 12.19 -0.01
N ALA A 156 -7.47 13.47 0.06
CA ALA A 156 -6.99 14.51 -0.83
C ALA A 156 -5.88 15.36 -0.20
N ALA A 157 -5.03 15.91 -1.06
CA ALA A 157 -3.94 16.84 -0.75
C ALA A 157 -4.47 18.28 -0.76
N ASP A 158 -5.35 18.64 0.17
CA ASP A 158 -5.83 20.02 0.28
C ASP A 158 -5.93 20.57 1.71
N GLY A 159 -5.38 21.78 1.85
CA GLY A 159 -5.50 22.67 3.00
C GLY A 159 -6.58 23.72 2.80
N ALA A 160 -7.82 23.42 3.21
CA ALA A 160 -8.81 24.43 3.56
C ALA A 160 -9.76 23.87 4.64
N GLY A 161 -9.80 24.50 5.81
CA GLY A 161 -10.95 24.38 6.72
C GLY A 161 -11.02 23.20 7.69
N GLY A 162 -10.11 22.22 7.64
CA GLY A 162 -9.92 21.26 8.73
C GLY A 162 -10.45 19.86 8.43
N TYR A 163 -9.63 18.88 8.81
CA TYR A 163 -9.79 17.44 8.60
C TYR A 163 -9.63 16.99 7.15
N ALA A 164 -8.42 16.55 6.79
CA ALA A 164 -8.25 15.53 5.75
C ALA A 164 -8.96 14.25 6.25
N GLY A 165 -10.28 14.19 6.06
CA GLY A 165 -11.08 13.02 6.38
C GLY A 165 -10.60 11.89 5.48
N ARG A 166 -10.19 10.78 6.09
CA ARG A 166 -10.03 9.54 5.33
C ARG A 166 -11.42 9.02 5.05
N VAL A 167 -11.70 8.80 3.78
CA VAL A 167 -12.96 8.18 3.39
C VAL A 167 -12.69 6.73 3.05
N VAL A 168 -13.63 5.88 3.47
CA VAL A 168 -13.65 4.47 3.14
C VAL A 168 -14.81 4.22 2.20
N THR A 169 -14.55 3.57 1.07
CA THR A 169 -15.59 3.17 0.11
C THR A 169 -15.39 1.71 -0.32
N PRO A 170 -16.43 1.04 -0.85
CA PRO A 170 -16.27 -0.26 -1.46
C PRO A 170 -15.29 -0.22 -2.64
N ALA A 171 -14.59 -1.33 -2.85
CA ALA A 171 -13.73 -1.55 -3.99
C ALA A 171 -14.01 -2.93 -4.59
N SER A 172 -14.01 -3.03 -5.91
CA SER A 172 -14.16 -4.30 -6.62
C SER A 172 -13.16 -4.42 -7.75
N PHE A 173 -12.77 -5.65 -8.05
CA PHE A 173 -11.77 -5.94 -9.07
C PHE A 173 -12.17 -7.18 -9.87
N ASP A 174 -12.24 -7.03 -11.18
CA ASP A 174 -12.42 -8.14 -12.11
C ASP A 174 -11.09 -8.45 -12.80
N VAL A 175 -10.58 -9.65 -12.53
CA VAL A 175 -9.27 -10.11 -13.00
C VAL A 175 -9.47 -11.11 -14.13
N ASN A 176 -8.78 -10.89 -15.24
CA ASN A 176 -8.65 -11.85 -16.32
C ASN A 176 -7.17 -12.25 -16.42
N PHE A 177 -6.85 -13.40 -15.81
CA PHE A 177 -5.50 -13.94 -15.78
C PHE A 177 -4.99 -14.29 -17.17
N GLY A 178 -5.85 -14.84 -18.04
CA GLY A 178 -5.45 -15.20 -19.41
C GLY A 178 -5.15 -13.99 -20.30
N ALA A 179 -5.78 -12.84 -20.01
CA ALA A 179 -5.51 -11.58 -20.70
C ALA A 179 -4.44 -10.73 -20.01
N HIS A 180 -3.93 -11.16 -18.85
CA HIS A 180 -3.06 -10.37 -17.96
C HIS A 180 -3.62 -8.96 -17.67
N GLN A 181 -4.91 -8.88 -17.37
CA GLN A 181 -5.59 -7.62 -17.10
C GLN A 181 -6.45 -7.67 -15.84
N LEU A 182 -6.52 -6.54 -15.15
CA LEU A 182 -7.39 -6.29 -14.01
C LEU A 182 -8.17 -5.01 -14.27
N ILE A 183 -9.49 -5.03 -14.06
CA ILE A 183 -10.33 -3.84 -14.03
C ILE A 183 -10.69 -3.56 -12.58
N GLY A 184 -10.24 -2.43 -12.06
CA GLY A 184 -10.52 -1.99 -10.69
C GLY A 184 -11.57 -0.90 -10.67
N THR A 185 -12.46 -0.94 -9.69
CA THR A 185 -13.45 0.11 -9.40
C THR A 185 -13.33 0.50 -7.94
N ILE A 186 -13.06 1.77 -7.67
CA ILE A 186 -13.15 2.37 -6.33
C ILE A 186 -14.40 3.22 -6.28
N GLY A 187 -15.27 2.94 -5.31
CA GLY A 187 -16.54 3.66 -5.15
C GLY A 187 -16.32 5.14 -4.83
N ALA A 188 -17.17 6.00 -5.39
CA ALA A 188 -17.22 7.42 -5.09
C ALA A 188 -17.64 7.69 -3.64
N ASP A 189 -17.04 8.71 -3.01
CA ASP A 189 -17.57 9.29 -1.77
C ASP A 189 -18.46 10.52 -2.01
N GLY A 190 -18.48 11.03 -3.24
CA GLY A 190 -19.20 12.25 -3.61
C GLY A 190 -18.47 13.54 -3.24
N GLY A 191 -17.34 13.47 -2.53
CA GLY A 191 -16.46 14.58 -2.18
C GLY A 191 -15.14 14.53 -2.95
N ILE A 192 -14.21 13.70 -2.48
CA ILE A 192 -12.88 13.55 -3.10
C ILE A 192 -13.02 12.92 -4.49
N LEU A 193 -13.77 11.82 -4.58
CA LEU A 193 -14.16 11.18 -5.82
C LEU A 193 -15.63 11.51 -6.10
N SER A 194 -15.88 12.36 -7.10
CA SER A 194 -17.26 12.71 -7.51
C SER A 194 -17.96 11.58 -8.28
N ASN A 195 -17.21 10.67 -8.89
CA ASN A 195 -17.69 9.48 -9.59
C ASN A 195 -16.77 8.30 -9.26
N ASP A 196 -17.24 7.09 -9.53
CA ASP A 196 -16.42 5.88 -9.35
C ASP A 196 -15.14 6.00 -10.17
N LEU A 197 -14.03 5.65 -9.53
CA LEU A 197 -12.72 5.60 -10.16
C LEU A 197 -12.52 4.22 -10.76
N VAL A 198 -12.63 4.14 -12.09
CA VAL A 198 -12.45 2.91 -12.85
C VAL A 198 -11.12 2.93 -13.60
N PHE A 199 -10.34 1.87 -13.46
CA PHE A 199 -9.04 1.75 -14.13
C PHE A 199 -8.77 0.33 -14.65
N ASN A 200 -7.94 0.23 -15.69
CA ASN A 200 -7.44 -1.04 -16.22
C ASN A 200 -5.95 -1.12 -15.94
N ALA A 201 -5.54 -2.15 -15.19
CA ALA A 201 -4.16 -2.43 -14.84
C ALA A 201 -3.64 -3.66 -15.59
N ALA A 202 -2.40 -3.56 -16.06
CA ALA A 202 -1.69 -4.68 -16.64
C ALA A 202 -1.11 -5.56 -15.53
N ILE A 203 -1.24 -6.88 -15.67
CA ILE A 203 -0.67 -7.86 -14.74
C ILE A 203 0.69 -8.31 -15.26
N ASN A 204 1.69 -8.34 -14.38
CA ASN A 204 3.01 -8.88 -14.66
C ASN A 204 3.50 -9.71 -13.46
N GLY A 205 3.49 -11.04 -13.62
CA GLY A 205 3.79 -11.96 -12.52
C GLY A 205 2.76 -11.83 -11.40
N ASN A 206 3.22 -11.50 -10.20
CA ASN A 206 2.38 -11.27 -9.02
C ASN A 206 2.00 -9.80 -8.79
N ALA A 207 2.42 -8.90 -9.66
CA ALA A 207 2.15 -7.47 -9.55
C ALA A 207 1.22 -6.98 -10.66
N PHE A 208 0.58 -5.84 -10.44
CA PHE A 208 -0.20 -5.14 -11.45
C PHE A 208 -0.07 -3.63 -11.30
N GLU A 209 -0.18 -2.92 -12.42
CA GLU A 209 -0.05 -1.47 -12.44
C GLU A 209 -0.85 -0.82 -13.57
N ALA A 210 -1.23 0.45 -13.37
CA ALA A 210 -1.82 1.30 -14.41
C ALA A 210 -1.27 2.72 -14.30
N GLY A 211 -1.25 3.45 -15.41
CA GLY A 211 -0.74 4.82 -15.47
C GLY A 211 0.78 4.92 -15.52
N SER A 212 1.32 6.13 -15.37
CA SER A 212 2.76 6.40 -15.43
C SER A 212 3.28 6.90 -14.09
N ALA A 213 4.33 6.25 -13.58
CA ALA A 213 5.00 6.66 -12.35
C ALA A 213 5.58 8.10 -12.40
N ALA A 214 5.88 8.64 -13.58
CA ALA A 214 6.49 9.96 -13.76
C ALA A 214 5.49 11.09 -14.05
N GLY A 215 4.19 10.79 -14.06
CA GLY A 215 3.13 11.75 -14.40
C GLY A 215 2.34 12.26 -13.19
N ASP A 216 1.61 13.35 -13.42
CA ASP A 216 0.62 13.91 -12.50
C ASP A 216 -0.77 13.26 -12.66
N GLY A 217 -0.93 12.30 -13.58
CA GLY A 217 -2.19 11.59 -13.75
C GLY A 217 -2.34 10.39 -12.82
N PHE A 218 -3.51 9.74 -12.89
CA PHE A 218 -3.78 8.52 -12.13
C PHE A 218 -2.69 7.46 -12.32
N HIS A 219 -2.22 6.92 -11.20
CA HIS A 219 -1.30 5.80 -11.15
C HIS A 219 -1.70 4.85 -10.02
N THR A 220 -1.57 3.56 -10.25
CA THR A 220 -1.81 2.51 -9.26
C THR A 220 -0.77 1.42 -9.39
N GLN A 221 -0.35 0.85 -8.25
CA GLN A 221 0.46 -0.36 -8.18
C GLN A 221 -0.06 -1.25 -7.06
N GLY A 222 -0.14 -2.55 -7.35
CA GLY A 222 -0.57 -3.56 -6.39
C GLY A 222 0.06 -4.91 -6.64
N LYS A 223 -0.20 -5.84 -5.72
CA LYS A 223 0.19 -7.24 -5.84
C LYS A 223 -0.96 -8.18 -5.50
N PHE A 224 -0.83 -9.41 -5.96
CA PHE A 224 -1.59 -10.55 -5.46
C PHE A 224 -0.94 -11.13 -4.20
N TYR A 225 -1.77 -11.57 -3.26
CA TYR A 225 -1.37 -12.04 -1.95
C TYR A 225 -2.02 -13.38 -1.61
N GLY A 226 -1.33 -14.17 -0.79
CA GLY A 226 -1.80 -15.48 -0.35
C GLY A 226 -1.66 -16.58 -1.42
N PRO A 227 -2.09 -17.81 -1.10
CA PRO A 227 -2.12 -18.91 -2.05
C PRO A 227 -2.95 -18.54 -3.28
N ASN A 228 -2.49 -18.91 -4.48
CA ASN A 228 -3.27 -18.79 -5.72
C ASN A 228 -3.92 -17.40 -5.97
N ALA A 229 -3.28 -16.32 -5.51
CA ALA A 229 -3.82 -14.96 -5.59
C ALA A 229 -5.21 -14.83 -4.93
N ASP A 230 -5.41 -15.42 -3.74
CA ASP A 230 -6.67 -15.34 -3.00
C ASP A 230 -7.03 -13.92 -2.53
N GLU A 231 -6.04 -13.04 -2.44
CA GLU A 231 -6.22 -11.63 -2.11
C GLU A 231 -5.46 -10.74 -3.09
N LEU A 232 -5.85 -9.47 -3.17
CA LEU A 232 -5.07 -8.43 -3.82
C LEU A 232 -5.13 -7.16 -2.98
N ALA A 233 -4.07 -6.36 -3.05
CA ALA A 233 -4.03 -5.04 -2.43
C ALA A 233 -3.05 -4.14 -3.19
N GLY A 234 -3.23 -2.84 -3.05
CA GLY A 234 -2.37 -1.86 -3.70
C GLY A 234 -2.65 -0.45 -3.23
N VAL A 235 -1.90 0.48 -3.80
CA VAL A 235 -2.05 1.91 -3.56
C VAL A 235 -2.24 2.64 -4.88
N PHE A 236 -2.91 3.77 -4.81
CA PHE A 236 -3.16 4.62 -5.96
C PHE A 236 -2.94 6.08 -5.62
N ARG A 237 -2.71 6.87 -6.66
CA ARG A 237 -2.57 8.33 -6.57
C ARG A 237 -3.02 9.02 -7.84
N ASP A 238 -3.21 10.31 -7.70
CA ASP A 238 -3.26 11.31 -8.77
C ASP A 238 -2.46 12.54 -8.31
N ALA A 239 -2.60 13.69 -8.97
CA ALA A 239 -2.03 14.96 -8.52
C ALA A 239 -2.62 15.47 -7.20
N THR A 240 -3.87 15.09 -6.88
CA THR A 240 -4.64 15.72 -5.80
C THR A 240 -5.10 14.75 -4.72
N TYR A 241 -4.98 13.44 -4.91
CA TYR A 241 -5.40 12.45 -3.91
C TYR A 241 -4.51 11.21 -3.96
N ALA A 242 -4.52 10.47 -2.85
CA ALA A 242 -3.88 9.17 -2.73
C ALA A 242 -4.72 8.23 -1.87
N GLY A 243 -4.52 6.93 -2.05
CA GLY A 243 -5.27 5.92 -1.34
C GLY A 243 -4.62 4.55 -1.37
N ALA A 244 -5.19 3.65 -0.58
CA ALA A 244 -4.90 2.23 -0.58
C ALA A 244 -6.20 1.43 -0.71
N TYR A 245 -6.12 0.24 -1.28
CA TYR A 245 -7.22 -0.69 -1.41
C TYR A 245 -6.77 -2.12 -1.11
N GLY A 246 -7.73 -2.96 -0.79
CA GLY A 246 -7.53 -4.40 -0.70
C GLY A 246 -8.85 -5.14 -0.79
N ALA A 247 -8.80 -6.33 -1.37
CA ALA A 247 -9.95 -7.16 -1.67
C ALA A 247 -9.60 -8.65 -1.60
N ALA A 248 -10.58 -9.45 -1.19
CA ALA A 248 -10.50 -10.91 -1.22
C ALA A 248 -11.28 -11.43 -2.43
N LYS A 249 -10.85 -12.57 -2.96
CA LYS A 249 -11.54 -13.28 -4.04
C LYS A 249 -12.92 -13.75 -3.56
N ASP A 250 -13.94 -13.59 -4.40
CA ASP A 250 -15.33 -14.00 -4.13
C ASP A 250 -15.54 -15.53 -4.12
#